data_AF-A0A935ENF4-F1
#
_entry.id   AF-A0A935ENF4-F1
#
_cell.length_a   1.000
_cell.length_b   1.000
_cell.length_c   1.000
_cell.angle_alpha   90.00
_cell.angle_beta   90.00
_cell.angle_gamma   90.00
#
_symmetry.space_group_name_H-M   'P 1'
#
loop_
_entity.id
_entity.type
_entity.pdbx_description
1 polymer ?
#
loop_
_entity_poly.entity_id
_entity_poly.type
_entity_poly.pdbx_seq_one_letter_code
_entity_poly.pdbx_strand_id
1 'polypeptide(L)'
;MVRIILGVIVGFIVWSIVWVGSEALLASLSPDWLGKHSLDAQKALAAGIPLESANDAGIAIINLIRSFVTSILGGYMAALVAGEYKRSTMALGIILLVVGIMVEYMFWNLAPAWYHILFVLALIPMTILGGRIRRSN
;
A
#
# COMPACT_ATOMS: atom_id res chain seq x y z
N MET A 1 -25.08 4.74 7.31
CA MET A 1 -24.24 5.01 6.12
C MET A 1 -23.11 5.98 6.40
N VAL A 2 -23.35 7.11 7.09
CA VAL A 2 -22.30 8.07 7.49
C VAL A 2 -21.10 7.41 8.17
N ARG A 3 -21.32 6.51 9.15
CA ARG A 3 -20.22 5.76 9.81
C ARG A 3 -19.36 4.94 8.85
N ILE A 4 -19.97 4.35 7.82
CA ILE A 4 -19.24 3.55 6.81
C ILE A 4 -18.33 4.47 6.00
N ILE A 5 -18.85 5.61 5.53
CA ILE A 5 -18.08 6.61 4.79
C ILE A 5 -16.91 7.12 5.64
N LEU A 6 -17.17 7.49 6.90
CA LEU A 6 -16.13 7.91 7.83
C LEU A 6 -15.07 6.83 8.03
N GLY A 7 -15.48 5.56 8.16
CA GLY A 7 -14.55 4.45 8.27
C GLY A 7 -13.66 4.30 7.04
N VAL A 8 -14.23 4.39 5.84
CA VAL A 8 -13.45 4.36 4.60
C VAL A 8 -12.43 5.50 4.55
N ILE A 9 -12.84 6.72 4.89
CA ILE A 9 -11.95 7.90 4.92
C ILE A 9 -10.81 7.68 5.91
N VAL A 10 -11.12 7.28 7.15
CA VAL A 10 -10.09 7.06 8.19
C VAL A 10 -9.15 5.93 7.79
N GLY A 11 -9.69 4.81 7.27
CA GLY A 11 -8.87 3.70 6.82
C GLY A 11 -7.93 4.08 5.68
N PHE A 12 -8.40 4.90 4.74
CA PHE A 12 -7.56 5.43 3.66
C PHE A 12 -6.47 6.36 4.20
N ILE A 13 -6.80 7.28 5.10
CA ILE A 13 -5.82 8.19 5.72
C ILE A 13 -4.74 7.39 6.46
N VAL A 14 -5.14 6.42 7.29
CA VAL A 14 -4.19 5.57 8.01
C VAL A 14 -3.32 4.78 7.03
N TRP A 15 -3.92 4.22 5.98
CA TRP A 15 -3.17 3.52 4.94
C TRP A 15 -2.11 4.43 4.31
N SER A 16 -2.47 5.66 3.92
CA SER A 16 -1.54 6.62 3.33
C SER A 16 -0.42 7.01 4.30
N ILE A 17 -0.74 7.25 5.57
CA ILE A 17 0.26 7.60 6.60
C ILE A 17 1.24 6.44 6.79
N VAL A 18 0.75 5.20 6.92
CA VAL A 18 1.65 4.04 7.12
C VAL A 18 2.49 3.79 5.87
N TRP A 19 1.92 3.92 4.68
CA TRP A 19 2.64 3.72 3.43
C TRP A 19 3.80 4.72 3.28
N VAL A 20 3.49 6.02 3.33
CA VAL A 20 4.48 7.09 3.17
C VAL A 20 5.42 7.17 4.37
N GLY A 21 4.90 7.03 5.58
CA GLY A 21 5.69 7.10 6.81
C GLY A 21 6.68 5.94 6.93
N SER A 22 6.28 4.71 6.57
CA SER A 22 7.20 3.57 6.57
C SER A 22 8.29 3.71 5.50
N GLU A 23 8.00 4.37 4.38
CA GLU A 23 9.01 4.63 3.34
C GLU A 23 10.11 5.53 3.89
N ALA A 24 9.71 6.66 4.46
CA ALA A 24 10.64 7.61 5.05
C ALA A 24 11.48 6.97 6.18
N LEU A 25 10.83 6.16 7.04
CA LEU A 25 11.52 5.45 8.10
C LEU A 25 12.53 4.44 7.55
N LEU A 26 12.14 3.57 6.63
CA LEU A 26 13.04 2.54 6.08
C LEU A 26 14.19 3.14 5.28
N ALA A 27 13.93 4.21 4.52
CA ALA A 27 14.96 4.97 3.84
C ALA A 27 15.99 5.58 4.82
N SER A 28 15.54 6.05 5.99
CA SER A 28 16.44 6.57 7.03
C SER A 28 17.25 5.47 7.74
N LEU A 29 16.68 4.29 7.92
CA LEU A 29 17.35 3.15 8.56
C LEU A 29 18.33 2.42 7.64
N SER A 30 18.16 2.54 6.33
CA SER A 30 19.04 1.93 5.33
C SER A 30 19.36 2.90 4.17
N PRO A 31 20.14 3.96 4.43
CA PRO A 31 20.38 5.03 3.47
C PRO A 31 21.03 4.54 2.17
N ASP A 32 22.02 3.65 2.27
CA ASP A 32 22.81 3.19 1.13
C ASP A 32 22.08 2.18 0.22
N TRP A 33 20.97 1.61 0.70
CA TRP A 33 20.20 0.59 -0.02
C TRP A 33 18.80 1.08 -0.38
N LEU A 34 17.84 1.05 0.56
CA LEU A 34 16.48 1.53 0.32
C LEU A 34 16.46 3.04 0.10
N GLY A 35 17.18 3.83 0.89
CA GLY A 35 17.18 5.29 0.74
C GLY A 35 17.67 5.74 -0.64
N LYS A 36 18.78 5.16 -1.11
CA LYS A 36 19.31 5.37 -2.45
C LYS A 36 18.31 4.92 -3.52
N HIS A 37 17.71 3.73 -3.37
CA HIS A 37 16.75 3.24 -4.33
C HIS A 37 15.50 4.14 -4.43
N SER A 38 14.95 4.59 -3.32
CA SER A 38 13.77 5.47 -3.29
C SER A 38 14.07 6.84 -3.90
N LEU A 39 15.28 7.36 -3.72
CA LEU A 39 15.73 8.60 -4.38
C LEU A 39 15.90 8.40 -5.88
N ASP A 40 16.54 7.30 -6.29
CA ASP A 40 16.78 6.99 -7.70
C ASP A 40 15.44 6.73 -8.42
N ALA A 41 14.49 6.04 -7.79
CA ALA A 41 13.13 5.83 -8.29
C ALA A 41 12.36 7.15 -8.47
N GLN A 42 12.49 8.09 -7.52
CA GLN A 42 11.89 9.43 -7.66
C GLN A 42 12.49 10.22 -8.83
N LYS A 43 13.81 10.18 -9.00
CA LYS A 43 14.48 10.82 -10.14
C LYS A 43 14.08 10.18 -11.46
N ALA A 44 14.03 8.84 -11.52
CA ALA A 44 13.62 8.10 -12.69
C ALA A 44 12.18 8.43 -13.10
N LEU A 45 11.25 8.50 -12.13
CA LEU A 45 9.87 8.91 -12.37
C LEU A 45 9.79 10.37 -12.87
N ALA A 46 10.54 11.29 -12.28
CA ALA A 46 10.55 12.70 -12.68
C ALA A 46 11.17 12.92 -14.07
N ALA A 47 12.20 12.15 -14.43
CA ALA A 47 12.88 12.24 -15.71
C ALA A 47 12.26 11.35 -16.81
N GLY A 48 11.30 10.47 -16.46
CA GLY A 48 10.69 9.53 -17.39
C GLY A 48 11.65 8.47 -17.93
N ILE A 49 12.74 8.18 -17.20
CA ILE A 49 13.77 7.21 -17.59
C ILE A 49 13.61 5.90 -16.81
N PRO A 50 13.97 4.73 -17.39
CA PRO A 50 13.98 3.46 -16.68
C PRO A 50 15.00 3.47 -15.52
N LEU A 51 14.72 2.73 -14.46
CA LEU A 51 15.66 2.54 -13.35
C LEU A 51 16.58 1.36 -13.63
N GLU A 52 17.89 1.57 -13.68
CA GLU A 52 18.86 0.47 -13.89
C GLU A 52 18.80 -0.58 -12.76
N SER A 53 18.40 -0.17 -11.54
CA SER A 53 18.22 -1.06 -10.38
C SER A 53 16.81 -1.65 -10.24
N ALA A 54 15.95 -1.57 -11.26
CA ALA A 54 14.54 -2.02 -11.21
C ALA A 54 14.35 -3.50 -10.84
N ASN A 55 15.40 -4.32 -10.86
CA ASN A 55 15.35 -5.76 -10.61
C ASN A 55 15.84 -6.18 -9.22
N ASP A 56 15.95 -5.26 -8.25
CA ASP A 56 16.25 -5.65 -6.86
C ASP A 56 15.06 -6.38 -6.23
N ALA A 57 15.15 -7.71 -6.21
CA ALA A 57 14.11 -8.57 -5.63
C ALA A 57 13.89 -8.31 -4.13
N GLY A 58 14.92 -7.88 -3.39
CA GLY A 58 14.80 -7.58 -1.97
C GLY A 58 13.87 -6.39 -1.72
N ILE A 59 13.97 -5.37 -2.57
CA ILE A 59 13.11 -4.18 -2.49
C ILE A 59 11.67 -4.51 -2.85
N ALA A 60 11.47 -5.30 -3.91
CA ALA A 60 10.13 -5.77 -4.29
C ALA A 60 9.47 -6.59 -3.16
N ILE A 61 10.21 -7.48 -2.52
CA ILE A 61 9.70 -8.29 -1.39
C ILE A 61 9.32 -7.39 -0.19
N ILE A 62 10.19 -6.45 0.19
CA ILE A 62 9.91 -5.52 1.29
C ILE A 62 8.66 -4.69 1.01
N ASN A 63 8.53 -4.14 -0.19
CA ASN A 63 7.37 -3.35 -0.58
C ASN A 63 6.09 -4.19 -0.59
N LEU A 64 6.16 -5.45 -0.98
CA LEU A 64 5.02 -6.35 -0.98
C LEU A 64 4.56 -6.65 0.45
N ILE A 65 5.48 -6.98 1.35
CA ILE A 65 5.19 -7.19 2.77
C ILE A 65 4.58 -5.94 3.39
N ARG A 66 5.17 -4.76 3.11
CA ARG A 66 4.64 -3.47 3.58
C ARG A 66 3.25 -3.20 3.06
N SER A 67 2.95 -3.52 1.80
CA SER A 67 1.61 -3.39 1.23
C SER A 67 0.59 -4.21 2.00
N PHE A 68 0.95 -5.45 2.37
CA PHE A 68 0.05 -6.32 3.12
C PHE A 68 -0.24 -5.75 4.51
N VAL A 69 0.82 -5.38 5.25
CA VAL A 69 0.69 -4.79 6.59
C VAL A 69 -0.13 -3.50 6.55
N THR A 70 0.17 -2.61 5.59
CA THR A 70 -0.50 -1.32 5.46
C THR A 70 -1.99 -1.50 5.09
N SER A 71 -2.31 -2.43 4.21
CA SER A 71 -3.69 -2.77 3.83
C SER A 71 -4.48 -3.38 5.00
N ILE A 72 -3.86 -4.27 5.77
CA ILE A 72 -4.46 -4.83 6.99
C ILE A 72 -4.77 -3.71 8.00
N LEU A 73 -3.82 -2.79 8.24
CA LEU A 73 -4.02 -1.67 9.16
C LEU A 73 -5.12 -0.72 8.70
N GLY A 74 -5.15 -0.36 7.41
CA GLY A 74 -6.21 0.46 6.83
C GLY A 74 -7.59 -0.19 6.97
N GLY A 75 -7.69 -1.48 6.65
CA GLY A 75 -8.92 -2.26 6.80
C GLY A 75 -9.39 -2.40 8.25
N TYR A 76 -8.46 -2.62 9.19
CA TYR A 76 -8.75 -2.65 10.62
C TYR A 76 -9.35 -1.33 11.11
N MET A 77 -8.72 -0.21 10.75
CA MET A 77 -9.18 1.12 11.16
C MET A 77 -10.51 1.51 10.51
N ALA A 78 -10.72 1.13 9.25
CA ALA A 78 -12.02 1.33 8.60
C ALA A 78 -13.14 0.59 9.31
N ALA A 79 -12.91 -0.68 9.68
CA ALA A 79 -13.88 -1.47 10.41
C ALA A 79 -14.13 -0.94 11.83
N LEU A 80 -13.08 -0.47 12.51
CA LEU A 80 -13.17 0.12 13.85
C LEU A 80 -14.08 1.35 13.86
N VAL A 81 -13.90 2.27 12.93
CA VAL A 81 -14.69 3.52 12.87
C VAL A 81 -16.10 3.27 12.31
N ALA A 82 -16.24 2.38 11.33
CA ALA A 82 -17.54 2.06 10.76
C ALA A 82 -18.45 1.28 11.72
N GLY A 83 -17.86 0.56 12.69
CA GLY A 83 -18.57 -0.39 13.55
C GLY A 83 -19.02 -1.66 12.83
N GLU A 84 -18.53 -1.89 11.62
CA GLU A 84 -18.79 -3.06 10.79
C GLU A 84 -17.62 -3.27 9.82
N TYR A 85 -17.38 -4.50 9.39
CA TYR A 85 -16.20 -4.82 8.58
C TYR A 85 -16.50 -5.16 7.12
N LYS A 86 -17.74 -5.48 6.73
CA LYS A 86 -18.01 -6.03 5.38
C LYS A 86 -18.04 -4.93 4.33
N ARG A 87 -18.83 -3.87 4.55
CA ARG A 87 -19.07 -2.84 3.54
C ARG A 87 -17.94 -1.82 3.54
N SER A 88 -17.49 -1.40 4.71
CA SER A 88 -16.37 -0.47 4.92
C SER A 88 -15.07 -0.97 4.29
N THR A 89 -14.66 -2.21 4.60
CA THR A 89 -13.40 -2.76 4.05
C THR A 89 -13.49 -3.09 2.57
N MET A 90 -14.65 -3.52 2.07
CA MET A 90 -14.85 -3.74 0.63
C MET A 90 -14.76 -2.42 -0.13
N ALA A 91 -15.45 -1.38 0.36
CA ALA A 91 -15.40 -0.05 -0.25
C ALA A 91 -13.98 0.52 -0.22
N LEU A 92 -13.28 0.44 0.92
CA LEU A 92 -11.89 0.85 1.03
C LEU A 92 -10.99 0.03 0.09
N GLY A 93 -11.14 -1.29 0.05
CA GLY A 93 -10.36 -2.18 -0.80
C GLY A 93 -10.54 -1.86 -2.29
N ILE A 94 -11.75 -1.52 -2.73
CA ILE A 94 -12.01 -1.08 -4.11
C ILE A 94 -11.32 0.25 -4.41
N ILE A 95 -11.41 1.22 -3.50
CA ILE A 95 -10.72 2.52 -3.65
C ILE A 95 -9.21 2.30 -3.74
N LEU A 96 -8.65 1.52 -2.83
CA LEU A 96 -7.23 1.18 -2.83
C LEU A 96 -6.83 0.42 -4.09
N LEU A 97 -7.67 -0.49 -4.60
CA LEU A 97 -7.41 -1.20 -5.85
C LEU A 97 -7.29 -0.24 -7.04
N VAL A 98 -8.22 0.72 -7.17
CA VAL A 98 -8.20 1.70 -8.26
C VAL A 98 -6.94 2.59 -8.16
N VAL A 99 -6.65 3.09 -6.96
CA VAL A 99 -5.44 3.91 -6.71
C VAL A 99 -4.18 3.09 -6.95
N GLY A 100 -4.15 1.84 -6.47
CA GLY A 100 -3.04 0.92 -6.61
C GLY A 100 -2.75 0.61 -8.07
N ILE A 101 -3.74 0.27 -8.88
CA ILE A 101 -3.56 0.04 -10.33
C ILE A 101 -2.95 1.28 -11.00
N MET A 102 -3.45 2.48 -10.68
CA MET A 102 -2.93 3.72 -11.24
C MET A 102 -1.46 3.95 -10.85
N VAL A 103 -1.12 3.76 -9.57
CA VAL A 103 0.25 3.91 -9.08
C VAL A 103 1.16 2.84 -9.69
N GLU A 104 0.80 1.57 -9.63
CA GLU A 104 1.62 0.47 -10.16
C GLU A 104 1.84 0.60 -11.68
N TYR A 105 0.89 1.18 -12.42
CA TYR A 105 1.11 1.54 -13.84
C TYR A 105 2.19 2.61 -14.02
N MET A 106 2.21 3.66 -13.17
CA MET A 106 3.26 4.69 -13.22
C MET A 106 4.65 4.12 -12.91
N PHE A 107 4.71 3.10 -12.05
CA PHE A 107 5.96 2.46 -11.63
C PHE A 107 6.28 1.16 -12.38
N TRP A 108 5.56 0.86 -13.48
CA TRP A 108 5.65 -0.44 -14.16
C TRP A 108 7.06 -0.80 -14.65
N ASN A 109 7.84 0.20 -15.05
CA ASN A 109 9.22 0.01 -15.51
C ASN A 109 10.26 0.09 -14.38
N LEU A 110 9.82 0.24 -13.14
CA LEU A 110 10.67 0.44 -11.95
C LEU A 110 10.67 -0.80 -11.03
N ALA A 111 9.82 -1.79 -11.30
CA ALA A 111 9.78 -3.05 -10.58
C ALA A 111 9.37 -4.21 -11.52
N PRO A 112 9.59 -5.48 -11.11
CA PRO A 112 9.20 -6.62 -11.93
C PRO A 112 7.68 -6.81 -12.01
N ALA A 113 7.18 -7.30 -13.15
CA ALA A 113 5.75 -7.56 -13.38
C ALA A 113 5.07 -8.41 -12.29
N TRP A 114 5.77 -9.40 -11.72
CA TRP A 114 5.22 -10.26 -10.67
C TRP A 114 4.89 -9.47 -9.40
N TYR A 115 5.67 -8.44 -9.07
CA TYR A 115 5.45 -7.60 -7.89
C TYR A 115 4.15 -6.82 -8.05
N HIS A 116 3.97 -6.14 -9.19
CA HIS A 116 2.77 -5.36 -9.50
C HIS A 116 1.50 -6.21 -9.40
N ILE A 117 1.53 -7.42 -9.97
CA ILE A 117 0.39 -8.35 -9.95
C ILE A 117 0.05 -8.76 -8.52
N LEU A 118 1.04 -9.18 -7.73
CA LEU A 118 0.81 -9.60 -6.35
C LEU A 118 0.35 -8.44 -5.47
N PHE A 119 0.91 -7.25 -5.66
CA PHE A 119 0.51 -6.03 -4.94
C PHE A 119 -0.98 -5.75 -5.17
N VAL A 120 -1.40 -5.64 -6.43
CA VAL A 120 -2.78 -5.31 -6.81
C VAL A 120 -3.77 -6.38 -6.32
N LEU A 121 -3.44 -7.66 -6.51
CA LEU A 121 -4.29 -8.76 -6.06
C LEU A 121 -4.45 -8.80 -4.54
N ALA A 122 -3.46 -8.33 -3.78
CA ALA A 122 -3.49 -8.38 -2.33
C ALA A 122 -4.29 -7.25 -1.67
N LEU A 123 -4.53 -6.11 -2.36
CA LEU A 123 -5.16 -4.93 -1.75
C LEU A 123 -6.53 -5.24 -1.13
N ILE A 124 -7.43 -5.88 -1.89
CA ILE A 124 -8.76 -6.25 -1.39
C ILE A 124 -8.69 -7.30 -0.27
N PRO A 125 -8.07 -8.49 -0.45
CA PRO A 125 -8.10 -9.53 0.56
C PRO A 125 -7.41 -9.10 1.87
N MET A 126 -6.32 -8.34 1.80
CA MET A 126 -5.62 -7.86 2.99
C MET A 126 -6.42 -6.77 3.72
N THR A 127 -7.11 -5.89 2.99
CA THR A 127 -8.02 -4.89 3.61
C THR A 127 -9.19 -5.58 4.31
N ILE A 128 -9.79 -6.60 3.70
CA ILE A 128 -10.88 -7.38 4.31
C ILE A 128 -10.37 -8.15 5.55
N LEU A 129 -9.17 -8.74 5.47
CA LEU A 129 -8.54 -9.43 6.59
C LEU A 129 -8.39 -8.51 7.80
N GLY A 130 -7.91 -7.28 7.60
CA GLY A 130 -7.81 -6.27 8.65
C GLY A 130 -9.13 -6.01 9.38
N GLY A 131 -10.23 -5.83 8.64
CA GLY A 131 -11.53 -5.64 9.28
C GLY A 131 -12.09 -6.90 9.95
N ARG A 132 -11.76 -8.10 9.46
CA ARG A 132 -12.13 -9.36 10.14
C ARG A 132 -11.46 -9.47 11.51
N ILE A 133 -10.18 -9.10 11.62
CA ILE A 133 -9.44 -9.06 12.90
C ILE A 133 -10.13 -8.12 13.90
N ARG A 134 -10.68 -6.99 13.44
CA ARG A 134 -11.43 -6.09 14.33
C ARG A 134 -12.71 -6.71 14.89
N ARG A 135 -13.38 -7.59 14.14
CA ARG A 135 -14.65 -8.24 14.54
C ARG A 135 -14.46 -9.35 15.57
N SER A 136 -13.28 -9.96 15.68
CA SER A 136 -13.06 -11.10 16.58
C SER A 136 -12.96 -10.72 18.07
N ASN A 137 -13.31 -9.48 18.43
CA ASN A 137 -13.47 -8.96 19.80
C ASN A 137 -14.88 -8.38 19.94
#